data_AF-A0A0T8C340-F1
#
_entry.id   AF-A0A0T8C340-F1
#
_cell.length_a   1.000
_cell.length_b   1.000
_cell.length_c   1.000
_cell.angle_alpha   90.00
_cell.angle_beta   90.00
_cell.angle_gamma   90.00
#
_symmetry.space_group_name_H-M   'P 1'
#
loop_
_entity.id
_entity.type
_entity.pdbx_description
1 polymer ?
#
loop_
_entity_poly.entity_id
_entity_poly.type
_entity_poly.pdbx_seq_one_letter_code
_entity_poly.pdbx_strand_id
1 'polypeptide(L)'
;MLGVIIGDIVGSVYEWNNIKTKDFPLFRKDCFFTDDTVMTCAVAEAIMNGGQKDDFIDAMKKYGRMYPNADYGARFNAWLNSDNREPYNSFGNGSAMRISPCAWIMDCGFYAKTGIWPSSRGLTSLSAEVTHNHPEGVKGAMATADAIFLCRFYFGGYCREYE
;
A
#
# COMPACT_ATOMS: atom_id res chain seq x y z
N MET A 1 4.70 5.58 -7.59
CA MET A 1 5.00 5.34 -6.16
C MET A 1 5.51 6.56 -5.41
N LEU A 2 6.27 7.49 -6.02
CA LEU A 2 6.78 8.70 -5.33
C LEU A 2 5.71 9.52 -4.59
N GLY A 3 4.51 9.66 -5.16
CA GLY A 3 3.42 10.40 -4.51
C GLY A 3 3.00 9.82 -3.15
N VAL A 4 3.08 8.50 -2.96
CA VAL A 4 2.77 7.86 -1.67
C VAL A 4 3.85 8.18 -0.64
N ILE A 5 5.12 8.07 -1.04
CA ILE A 5 6.27 8.39 -0.17
C ILE A 5 6.26 9.87 0.22
N ILE A 6 5.96 10.76 -0.72
CA ILE A 6 5.83 12.19 -0.45
C ILE A 6 4.65 12.43 0.51
N GLY A 7 3.50 11.80 0.25
CA GLY A 7 2.31 11.94 1.11
C GLY A 7 2.57 11.54 2.55
N ASP A 8 3.25 10.41 2.76
CA ASP A 8 3.70 9.92 4.07
C ASP A 8 4.63 10.93 4.76
N ILE A 9 5.74 11.29 4.10
CA ILE A 9 6.74 12.23 4.65
C ILE A 9 6.12 13.58 5.03
N VAL A 10 5.28 14.12 4.17
CA VAL A 10 4.62 15.42 4.39
C VAL A 10 3.56 15.32 5.50
N GLY A 11 2.85 14.20 5.56
CA GLY A 11 1.75 13.96 6.52
C GLY A 11 2.23 13.65 7.94
N SER A 12 3.43 13.09 8.11
CA SER A 12 3.89 12.50 9.38
C SER A 12 3.82 13.47 10.57
N VAL A 13 4.20 14.72 10.37
CA VAL A 13 4.19 15.76 11.43
C VAL A 13 2.79 16.22 11.86
N TYR A 14 1.76 15.83 11.12
CA TYR A 14 0.36 16.14 11.39
C TYR A 14 -0.43 14.93 11.89
N GLU A 15 0.22 13.77 11.98
CA GLU A 15 -0.31 12.61 12.68
C GLU A 15 -0.46 12.98 14.17
N TRP A 16 -1.62 12.65 14.75
CA TRP A 16 -2.00 13.01 16.13
C TRP A 16 -2.16 14.52 16.43
N ASN A 17 -1.71 15.40 15.54
CA ASN A 17 -1.82 16.87 15.61
C ASN A 17 -2.53 17.41 14.38
N ASN A 18 -3.75 16.93 14.15
CA ASN A 18 -4.44 17.14 12.89
C ASN A 18 -4.81 18.62 12.66
N ILE A 19 -4.68 19.04 11.42
CA ILE A 19 -5.13 20.33 10.92
C ILE A 19 -6.24 20.13 9.88
N LYS A 20 -7.17 21.08 9.78
CA LYS A 20 -8.26 21.07 8.78
C LYS A 20 -8.13 22.24 7.80
N THR A 21 -6.94 22.40 7.23
CA THR A 21 -6.62 23.46 6.26
C THR A 21 -5.76 22.90 5.13
N LYS A 22 -5.83 23.55 3.96
CA LYS A 22 -4.92 23.30 2.83
C LYS A 22 -3.71 24.25 2.84
N ASP A 23 -3.71 25.23 3.74
CA ASP A 23 -2.60 26.16 3.95
C ASP A 23 -1.68 25.64 5.04
N PHE A 24 -0.64 24.91 4.63
CA PHE A 24 0.38 24.35 5.52
C PHE A 24 1.73 24.23 4.78
N PRO A 25 2.86 24.27 5.50
CA PRO A 25 4.16 24.03 4.89
C PRO A 25 4.24 22.60 4.35
N LEU A 26 4.43 22.46 3.03
CA LEU A 26 4.46 21.15 2.38
C LEU A 26 5.61 20.30 2.91
N PHE A 27 6.83 20.83 3.00
CA PHE A 27 7.96 20.15 3.62
C PHE A 27 8.44 20.91 4.84
N ARG A 28 8.74 20.16 5.91
CA ARG A 28 9.35 20.69 7.13
C ARG A 28 10.61 19.90 7.46
N LYS A 29 11.49 20.50 8.25
CA LYS A 29 12.75 19.88 8.69
C LYS A 29 12.54 18.65 9.58
N ASP A 30 11.37 18.53 10.17
CA ASP A 30 10.96 17.46 11.08
C ASP A 30 10.02 16.44 10.41
N CYS A 31 9.84 16.51 9.09
CA CYS A 31 9.20 15.45 8.31
C CYS A 31 10.07 14.18 8.28
N PHE A 32 9.42 13.02 8.29
CA PHE A 32 10.06 11.71 8.26
C PHE A 32 9.11 10.69 7.63
N PHE A 33 9.65 9.61 7.06
CA PHE A 33 8.82 8.51 6.54
C PHE A 33 8.36 7.59 7.67
N THR A 34 7.22 6.92 7.49
CA THR A 34 6.64 5.99 8.46
C THR A 34 6.54 4.57 7.88
N ASP A 35 5.78 3.72 8.56
CA ASP A 35 5.47 2.36 8.15
C ASP A 35 4.75 2.33 6.80
N ASP A 36 4.03 3.37 6.42
CA ASP A 36 3.44 3.55 5.08
C ASP A 36 4.47 3.35 3.97
N THR A 37 5.58 4.10 4.03
CA THR A 37 6.67 4.00 3.06
C THR A 37 7.40 2.67 3.18
N VAL A 38 7.73 2.24 4.39
CA VAL A 38 8.50 1.01 4.61
C VAL A 38 7.73 -0.21 4.08
N MET A 39 6.43 -0.29 4.36
CA MET A 39 5.57 -1.37 3.88
C MET A 39 5.26 -1.26 2.39
N THR A 40 5.18 -0.06 1.83
CA THR A 40 5.09 0.13 0.37
C THR A 40 6.32 -0.48 -0.33
N CYS A 41 7.52 -0.24 0.18
CA CYS A 41 8.75 -0.84 -0.35
C CYS A 41 8.75 -2.37 -0.20
N ALA A 42 8.30 -2.88 0.95
CA ALA A 42 8.18 -4.32 1.18
C ALA A 42 7.22 -5.00 0.19
N VAL A 43 6.06 -4.39 -0.06
CA VAL A 43 5.09 -4.90 -1.05
C VAL A 43 5.66 -4.89 -2.46
N ALA A 44 6.42 -3.85 -2.83
CA ALA A 44 7.11 -3.81 -4.12
C ALA A 44 8.13 -4.96 -4.24
N GLU A 45 8.93 -5.22 -3.21
CA GLU A 45 9.89 -6.34 -3.20
C GLU A 45 9.18 -7.70 -3.32
N ALA A 46 8.10 -7.91 -2.57
CA ALA A 46 7.31 -9.13 -2.64
C ALA A 46 6.78 -9.43 -4.05
N ILE A 47 6.30 -8.39 -4.75
CA ILE A 47 5.84 -8.53 -6.14
C ILE A 47 7.00 -8.90 -7.06
N MET A 48 8.16 -8.26 -6.90
CA MET A 48 9.36 -8.57 -7.70
C MET A 48 9.88 -10.00 -7.46
N ASN A 49 9.59 -10.58 -6.29
CA ASN A 49 9.97 -11.94 -5.93
C ASN A 49 8.98 -13.02 -6.40
N GLY A 50 7.84 -12.65 -6.99
CA GLY A 50 6.86 -13.60 -7.53
C GLY A 50 5.43 -13.40 -7.01
N GLY A 51 5.24 -12.55 -6.00
CA GLY A 51 3.94 -12.15 -5.51
C GLY A 51 3.13 -13.29 -4.87
N GLN A 52 3.78 -14.31 -4.34
CA GLN A 52 3.12 -15.35 -3.55
C GLN A 52 2.88 -14.88 -2.11
N LYS A 53 2.00 -15.59 -1.38
CA LYS A 53 1.67 -15.26 0.03
C LYS A 53 2.92 -15.06 0.89
N ASP A 54 3.87 -16.00 0.77
CA ASP A 54 5.09 -16.00 1.56
C ASP A 54 6.05 -14.87 1.16
N ASP A 55 6.08 -14.45 -0.11
CA ASP A 55 6.89 -13.30 -0.55
C ASP A 55 6.46 -12.01 0.16
N PHE A 56 5.14 -11.81 0.33
CA PHE A 56 4.62 -10.66 1.07
C PHE A 56 4.97 -10.72 2.56
N ILE A 57 4.81 -11.89 3.18
CA ILE A 57 5.10 -12.08 4.60
C ILE A 57 6.59 -11.84 4.87
N ASP A 58 7.45 -12.44 4.06
CA ASP A 58 8.90 -12.39 4.24
C ASP A 58 9.43 -10.97 3.99
N ALA A 59 8.97 -10.29 2.93
CA ALA A 59 9.35 -8.91 2.68
C ALA A 59 8.86 -7.97 3.80
N MET A 60 7.59 -8.08 4.24
CA MET A 60 7.07 -7.22 5.30
C MET A 60 7.83 -7.43 6.62
N LYS A 61 8.11 -8.67 7.01
CA LYS A 61 8.92 -8.96 8.20
C LYS A 61 10.36 -8.47 8.05
N LYS A 62 10.99 -8.66 6.89
CA LYS A 62 12.35 -8.18 6.59
C LYS A 62 12.45 -6.66 6.76
N TYR A 63 11.59 -5.90 6.09
CA TYR A 63 11.63 -4.43 6.15
C TYR A 63 11.20 -3.92 7.52
N GLY A 64 10.17 -4.52 8.11
CA GLY A 64 9.70 -4.14 9.44
C GLY A 64 10.78 -4.27 10.52
N ARG A 65 11.59 -5.34 10.46
CA ARG A 65 12.72 -5.57 11.37
C ARG A 65 13.93 -4.70 11.05
N MET A 66 14.11 -4.29 9.79
CA MET A 66 15.16 -3.36 9.38
C MET A 66 14.88 -1.92 9.84
N TYR A 67 13.61 -1.53 9.91
CA TYR A 67 13.14 -0.21 10.33
C TYR A 67 12.17 -0.32 11.51
N PRO A 68 12.62 -0.75 12.71
CA PRO A 68 11.73 -1.07 13.84
C PRO A 68 11.03 0.16 14.44
N ASN A 69 11.54 1.37 14.18
CA ASN A 69 11.05 2.64 14.75
C ASN A 69 10.27 3.47 13.72
N ALA A 70 9.56 2.82 12.79
CA ALA A 70 8.77 3.49 11.74
C ALA A 70 7.28 3.65 12.12
N ASP A 71 6.95 3.76 13.41
CA ASP A 71 5.59 4.04 13.92
C ASP A 71 4.50 3.00 13.59
N TYR A 72 4.88 1.72 13.50
CA TYR A 72 3.91 0.63 13.34
C TYR A 72 2.86 0.58 14.45
N GLY A 73 1.60 0.35 14.07
CA GLY A 73 0.54 0.02 15.03
C GLY A 73 0.88 -1.19 15.91
N ALA A 74 0.54 -1.13 17.20
CA ALA A 74 1.00 -2.09 18.21
C ALA A 74 0.82 -3.58 17.85
N ARG A 75 -0.35 -3.95 17.28
CA ARG A 75 -0.62 -5.33 16.84
C ARG A 75 0.24 -5.74 15.64
N PHE A 76 0.44 -4.82 14.70
CA PHE A 76 1.27 -5.07 13.52
C PHE A 76 2.74 -5.22 13.92
N ASN A 77 3.22 -4.37 14.83
CA ASN A 77 4.58 -4.47 15.37
C ASN A 77 4.81 -5.82 16.09
N ALA A 78 3.82 -6.29 16.88
CA ALA A 78 3.90 -7.62 17.50
C ALA A 78 3.98 -8.74 16.43
N TRP A 79 3.21 -8.62 15.34
CA TRP A 79 3.26 -9.57 14.23
C TRP A 79 4.64 -9.56 13.53
N LEU A 80 5.19 -8.38 13.22
CA LEU A 80 6.51 -8.23 12.58
C LEU A 80 7.63 -8.91 13.36
N ASN A 81 7.61 -8.77 14.69
CA ASN A 81 8.64 -9.31 15.57
C ASN A 81 8.42 -10.77 15.98
N SER A 82 7.28 -11.35 15.64
CA SER A 82 7.01 -12.78 15.87
C SER A 82 7.46 -13.65 14.69
N ASP A 83 7.58 -14.96 14.93
CA ASP A 83 7.71 -15.98 13.87
C ASP A 83 6.35 -16.38 13.28
N ASN A 84 5.25 -15.87 13.84
CA ASN A 84 3.92 -16.16 13.35
C ASN A 84 3.72 -15.55 11.95
N ARG A 85 3.24 -16.38 11.02
CA ARG A 85 2.94 -16.03 9.62
C ARG A 85 1.45 -15.76 9.39
N GLU A 86 0.60 -16.10 10.36
CA GLU A 86 -0.84 -15.93 10.24
C GLU A 86 -1.29 -14.48 10.47
N PRO A 87 -2.35 -14.04 9.78
CA PRO A 87 -2.94 -12.73 10.02
C PRO A 87 -3.66 -12.67 11.38
N TYR A 88 -3.95 -11.46 11.85
CA TYR A 88 -4.49 -11.22 13.18
C TYR A 88 -5.84 -10.48 13.18
N ASN A 89 -6.64 -10.65 12.12
CA ASN A 89 -8.00 -10.13 11.96
C ASN A 89 -8.11 -8.60 12.14
N SER A 90 -7.15 -7.86 11.55
CA SER A 90 -7.15 -6.41 11.56
C SER A 90 -8.12 -5.82 10.54
N PHE A 91 -8.85 -4.77 10.94
CA PHE A 91 -9.71 -3.94 10.09
C PHE A 91 -9.16 -2.52 9.90
N GLY A 92 -7.92 -2.26 10.34
CA GLY A 92 -7.26 -0.97 10.15
C GLY A 92 -6.92 -0.67 8.69
N ASN A 93 -6.51 0.57 8.42
CA ASN A 93 -6.05 1.03 7.10
C ASN A 93 -4.66 0.50 6.69
N GLY A 94 -4.00 -0.27 7.58
CA GLY A 94 -2.66 -0.84 7.40
C GLY A 94 -2.44 -1.58 6.08
N SER A 95 -3.48 -2.25 5.59
CA SER A 95 -3.47 -2.94 4.30
C SER A 95 -3.56 -1.98 3.11
N ALA A 96 -4.30 -0.88 3.24
CA ALA A 96 -4.55 0.08 2.18
C ALA A 96 -3.37 1.03 1.95
N MET A 97 -2.71 1.49 3.03
CA MET A 97 -1.64 2.48 2.95
C MET A 97 -0.43 2.03 2.10
N ARG A 98 -0.20 0.71 2.03
CA ARG A 98 0.95 0.09 1.35
C ARG A 98 0.66 -0.48 -0.04
N ILE A 99 -0.56 -0.35 -0.55
CA ILE A 99 -1.06 -1.16 -1.68
C ILE A 99 -0.68 -0.63 -3.06
N SER A 100 -0.07 0.56 -3.12
CA SER A 100 0.24 1.23 -4.37
C SER A 100 1.08 0.41 -5.37
N PRO A 101 2.03 -0.46 -4.97
CA PRO A 101 2.76 -1.29 -5.92
C PRO A 101 1.86 -2.31 -6.63
N CYS A 102 0.88 -2.91 -5.94
CA CYS A 102 -0.09 -3.83 -6.55
C CYS A 102 -0.90 -3.14 -7.64
N ALA A 103 -1.35 -1.90 -7.40
CA ALA A 103 -2.07 -1.12 -8.41
C ALA A 103 -1.18 -0.66 -9.57
N TRP A 104 0.12 -0.46 -9.32
CA TRP A 104 1.05 0.02 -10.33
C TRP A 104 1.33 -1.02 -11.42
N ILE A 105 1.36 -2.31 -11.05
CA ILE A 105 1.59 -3.42 -11.99
C ILE A 105 0.33 -3.87 -12.75
N MET A 106 -0.84 -3.31 -12.43
CA MET A 106 -2.05 -3.57 -13.20
C MET A 106 -1.93 -2.92 -14.59
N ASP A 107 -2.13 -3.73 -15.63
CA ASP A 107 -1.96 -3.32 -17.02
C ASP A 107 -3.19 -2.53 -17.52
N CYS A 108 -3.02 -1.22 -17.64
CA CYS A 108 -4.04 -0.32 -18.17
C CYS A 108 -4.32 -0.56 -19.67
N GLY A 109 -3.32 -0.98 -20.45
CA GLY A 109 -3.46 -1.27 -21.87
C GLY A 109 -4.24 -2.56 -22.12
N PHE A 110 -4.03 -3.59 -21.30
CA PHE A 110 -4.86 -4.79 -21.31
C PHE A 110 -6.33 -4.45 -21.03
N TYR A 111 -6.58 -3.65 -19.99
CA TYR A 111 -7.93 -3.20 -19.67
C TYR A 111 -8.54 -2.37 -20.80
N ALA A 112 -7.79 -1.43 -21.39
CA ALA A 112 -8.25 -0.63 -22.52
C ALA A 112 -8.74 -1.48 -23.70
N LYS A 113 -8.00 -2.55 -24.04
CA LYS A 113 -8.30 -3.43 -25.18
C LYS A 113 -9.43 -4.41 -24.94
N THR A 114 -9.65 -4.82 -23.69
CA THR A 114 -10.52 -5.96 -23.36
C THR A 114 -11.72 -5.60 -22.50
N GLY A 115 -11.67 -4.49 -21.76
CA GLY A 115 -12.60 -4.15 -20.68
C GLY A 115 -12.50 -5.06 -19.45
N ILE A 116 -11.52 -5.97 -19.40
CA ILE A 116 -11.36 -6.96 -18.33
C ILE A 116 -10.29 -6.50 -17.35
N TRP A 117 -10.60 -6.58 -16.06
CA TRP A 117 -9.66 -6.29 -14.99
C TRP A 117 -8.40 -7.18 -15.08
N PRO A 118 -7.18 -6.61 -14.99
CA PRO A 118 -5.95 -7.39 -15.01
C PRO A 118 -5.93 -8.44 -13.90
N SER A 119 -5.47 -9.66 -14.18
CA SER A 119 -5.37 -10.74 -13.20
C SER A 119 -4.47 -10.38 -12.00
N SER A 120 -3.47 -9.51 -12.22
CA SER A 120 -2.60 -8.95 -11.18
C SER A 120 -3.37 -8.16 -10.11
N ARG A 121 -4.64 -7.79 -10.35
CA ARG A 121 -5.53 -7.23 -9.33
C ARG A 121 -5.65 -8.13 -8.10
N GLY A 122 -5.58 -9.45 -8.27
CA GLY A 122 -5.62 -10.43 -7.17
C GLY A 122 -4.46 -10.32 -6.17
N LEU A 123 -3.33 -9.71 -6.55
CA LEU A 123 -2.24 -9.44 -5.61
C LEU A 123 -2.63 -8.45 -4.52
N THR A 124 -3.65 -7.63 -4.77
CA THR A 124 -4.17 -6.66 -3.80
C THR A 124 -4.80 -7.35 -2.61
N SER A 125 -5.73 -8.29 -2.85
CA SER A 125 -6.37 -9.05 -1.77
C SER A 125 -5.35 -9.91 -1.04
N LEU A 126 -4.46 -10.57 -1.78
CA LEU A 126 -3.40 -11.40 -1.20
C LEU A 126 -2.50 -10.58 -0.26
N SER A 127 -2.02 -9.41 -0.70
CA SER A 127 -1.18 -8.52 0.12
C SER A 127 -1.90 -7.94 1.35
N ALA A 128 -3.22 -7.77 1.30
CA ALA A 128 -4.01 -7.35 2.45
C ALA A 128 -4.17 -8.50 3.46
N GLU A 129 -4.55 -9.69 2.98
CA GLU A 129 -4.93 -10.85 3.79
C GLU A 129 -3.79 -11.42 4.65
N VAL A 130 -2.51 -11.17 4.30
CA VAL A 130 -1.37 -11.62 5.14
C VAL A 130 -1.35 -10.99 6.54
N THR A 131 -2.07 -9.89 6.76
CA THR A 131 -2.15 -9.19 8.07
C THR A 131 -3.56 -8.72 8.43
N HIS A 132 -4.36 -8.32 7.44
CA HIS A 132 -5.69 -7.73 7.57
C HIS A 132 -6.73 -8.63 6.88
N ASN A 133 -6.96 -9.83 7.41
CA ASN A 133 -7.94 -10.78 6.87
C ASN A 133 -9.39 -10.49 7.28
N HIS A 134 -9.66 -9.35 7.94
CA HIS A 134 -11.02 -8.89 8.13
C HIS A 134 -11.59 -8.35 6.79
N PRO A 135 -12.86 -8.63 6.42
CA PRO A 135 -13.42 -8.20 5.15
C PRO A 135 -13.27 -6.69 4.87
N GLU A 136 -13.45 -5.84 5.89
CA GLU A 136 -13.29 -4.38 5.73
C GLU A 136 -11.84 -3.95 5.46
N GLY A 137 -10.85 -4.66 6.03
CA GLY A 137 -9.43 -4.40 5.76
C GLY A 137 -9.05 -4.76 4.31
N VAL A 138 -9.60 -5.86 3.80
CA VAL A 138 -9.42 -6.25 2.39
C VAL A 138 -10.14 -5.29 1.46
N LYS A 139 -11.41 -4.94 1.75
CA LYS A 139 -12.17 -3.95 0.96
C LYS A 139 -11.48 -2.61 0.87
N GLY A 140 -10.91 -2.11 1.97
CA GLY A 140 -10.15 -0.85 1.98
C GLY A 140 -8.93 -0.89 1.06
N ALA A 141 -8.18 -1.99 1.07
CA ALA A 141 -7.05 -2.19 0.17
C ALA A 141 -7.47 -2.29 -1.29
N MET A 142 -8.51 -3.09 -1.58
CA MET A 142 -9.06 -3.23 -2.93
C MET A 142 -9.56 -1.90 -3.48
N ALA A 143 -10.35 -1.14 -2.71
CA ALA A 143 -10.87 0.16 -3.12
C ALA A 143 -9.74 1.17 -3.41
N THR A 144 -8.69 1.17 -2.59
CA THR A 144 -7.52 2.05 -2.78
C THR A 144 -6.75 1.68 -4.03
N ALA A 145 -6.51 0.38 -4.27
CA ALA A 145 -5.79 -0.08 -5.44
C ALA A 145 -6.57 0.18 -6.74
N ASP A 146 -7.90 -0.06 -6.72
CA ASP A 146 -8.78 0.23 -7.84
C ASP A 146 -8.82 1.73 -8.15
N ALA A 147 -8.88 2.60 -7.13
CA ALA A 147 -8.82 4.04 -7.32
C ALA A 147 -7.49 4.49 -7.97
N ILE A 148 -6.36 3.95 -7.51
CA ILE A 148 -5.05 4.23 -8.13
C ILE A 148 -5.04 3.76 -9.58
N PHE A 149 -5.53 2.55 -9.86
CA PHE A 149 -5.61 2.01 -11.22
C PHE A 149 -6.47 2.89 -12.13
N LEU A 150 -7.68 3.26 -11.71
CA LEU A 150 -8.58 4.09 -12.50
C LEU A 150 -7.99 5.47 -12.76
N CYS A 151 -7.29 6.07 -11.78
CA CYS A 151 -6.57 7.31 -11.99
C CYS A 151 -5.47 7.16 -13.06
N ARG A 152 -4.70 6.06 -13.03
CA ARG A 152 -3.71 5.76 -14.09
C ARG A 152 -4.38 5.56 -15.44
N PHE A 153 -5.51 4.86 -15.50
CA PHE A 153 -6.23 4.58 -16.73
C PHE A 153 -6.79 5.86 -17.38
N TYR A 154 -7.54 6.67 -16.63
CA TYR A 154 -8.21 7.87 -17.15
C TYR A 154 -7.29 9.06 -17.33
N PHE A 155 -6.36 9.30 -16.39
CA PHE A 155 -5.48 10.48 -16.43
C PHE A 155 -4.09 10.18 -16.97
N GLY A 156 -3.72 8.90 -17.13
CA GLY A 156 -2.44 8.47 -17.72
C GLY A 156 -2.49 8.25 -19.24
N GLY A 157 -3.62 8.55 -19.91
CA GLY A 157 -3.73 8.53 -21.37
C GLY A 157 -4.25 7.23 -21.98
N TYR A 158 -4.37 6.14 -21.21
CA TYR A 158 -4.81 4.83 -21.72
C TYR A 158 -6.27 4.80 -22.22
N CYS A 159 -7.13 5.64 -21.65
CA CYS A 159 -8.54 5.70 -22.04
C CYS A 159 -8.78 6.34 -23.43
N ARG A 160 -7.82 7.12 -23.96
CA ARG A 160 -8.01 7.92 -25.18
C ARG A 160 -7.50 7.25 -26.46
N GLU A 161 -6.79 6.13 -26.36
CA GLU A 161 -6.21 5.44 -27.53
C GLU A 161 -7.25 4.62 -28.34
N TYR A 162 -8.47 4.47 -27.83
CA TYR A 162 -9.52 3.62 -28.43
C TYR A 162 -10.87 4.35 -28.58
N GLU A 163 -10.88 5.69 -28.49
CA GLU A 163 -11.99 6.54 -28.97
C GLU A 163 -11.79 6.88 -30.46
#